data_AF-A0A946YNW2-F1
#
_entry.id   AF-A0A946YNW2-F1
#
_cell.length_a   1.000
_cell.length_b   1.000
_cell.length_c   1.000
_cell.angle_alpha   90.00
_cell.angle_beta   90.00
_cell.angle_gamma   90.00
#
_symmetry.space_group_name_H-M   'P 1'
#
loop_
_entity.id
_entity.type
_entity.pdbx_description
1 polymer ?
#
loop_
_entity_poly.entity_id
_entity_poly.type
_entity_poly.pdbx_seq_one_letter_code
_entity_poly.pdbx_strand_id
1 'polypeptide(L)'
;HIHDARQLVANQCIALAEGANMPCSPAAIRYLRKQGVLYGPGKAANAGGVAISALEMSQNSQRLSWSAEELESRLKVVMRAIHAQCVKYGKDGGQIDYLKGANIAGFRKVAEAMLAYGVV
;
A
#
# COMPACT_ATOMS: atom_id res chain seq x y z
N HIS A 1 -14.72 3.62 -12.15
CA HIS A 1 -14.89 2.95 -13.46
C HIS A 1 -13.96 3.56 -14.53
N ILE A 2 -13.92 3.02 -15.76
CA ILE A 2 -13.04 3.54 -16.83
C ILE A 2 -13.42 4.96 -17.28
N HIS A 3 -14.72 5.30 -17.21
CA HIS A 3 -15.22 6.65 -17.51
C HIS A 3 -14.60 7.67 -16.54
N ASP A 4 -14.68 7.41 -15.24
CA ASP A 4 -14.12 8.29 -14.20
C ASP A 4 -12.60 8.42 -14.35
N ALA A 5 -11.90 7.33 -14.68
CA ALA A 5 -10.46 7.37 -14.92
C ALA A 5 -10.07 8.28 -16.09
N ARG A 6 -10.88 8.33 -17.16
CA ARG A 6 -10.68 9.26 -18.28
C ARG A 6 -10.92 10.70 -17.86
N GLN A 7 -11.95 10.95 -17.06
CA GLN A 7 -12.21 12.29 -16.52
C GLN A 7 -11.08 12.78 -15.62
N LEU A 8 -10.54 11.92 -14.75
CA LEU A 8 -9.40 12.25 -13.89
C LEU A 8 -8.17 12.66 -14.72
N VAL A 9 -7.84 11.90 -15.77
CA VAL A 9 -6.71 12.22 -16.65
C VAL A 9 -6.96 13.52 -17.42
N ALA A 10 -8.18 13.74 -17.93
CA ALA A 10 -8.55 14.98 -18.61
C ALA A 10 -8.40 16.21 -17.70
N ASN A 11 -8.64 16.03 -16.40
CA ASN A 11 -8.46 17.05 -15.35
C ASN A 11 -7.04 17.06 -14.74
N GLN A 12 -6.04 16.50 -15.42
CA GLN A 12 -4.63 16.54 -15.03
C GLN A 12 -4.34 15.91 -13.65
N CYS A 13 -5.12 14.89 -13.25
CA CYS A 13 -4.85 14.14 -12.03
C CYS A 13 -3.47 13.47 -12.10
N ILE A 14 -2.58 13.79 -11.16
CA ILE A 14 -1.21 13.25 -11.11
C ILE A 14 -1.09 11.94 -10.33
N ALA A 15 -2.01 11.70 -9.40
CA ALA A 15 -1.97 10.54 -8.51
C ALA A 15 -3.37 10.14 -8.03
N LEU A 16 -3.58 8.83 -7.88
CA LEU A 16 -4.75 8.22 -7.28
C LEU A 16 -4.29 7.16 -6.28
N ALA A 17 -4.79 7.23 -5.04
CA ALA A 17 -4.54 6.24 -4.00
C ALA A 17 -5.86 5.66 -3.49
N GLU A 18 -5.95 4.34 -3.41
CA GLU A 18 -7.17 3.67 -2.99
C GLU A 18 -7.29 3.61 -1.46
N GLY A 19 -8.27 4.32 -0.89
CA GLY A 19 -8.64 4.16 0.52
C GLY A 19 -9.54 2.95 0.77
N ALA A 20 -10.45 2.64 -0.15
CA ALA A 20 -11.31 1.44 -0.07
C ALA A 20 -10.58 0.18 -0.55
N ASN A 21 -11.18 -1.00 -0.34
CA ASN A 21 -10.64 -2.26 -0.84
C ASN A 21 -11.03 -2.50 -2.31
N MET A 22 -10.07 -2.30 -3.22
CA MET A 22 -10.22 -2.49 -4.68
C MET A 22 -11.39 -1.71 -5.33
N PRO A 23 -11.50 -0.38 -5.13
CA PRO A 23 -12.54 0.43 -5.76
C PRO A 23 -12.35 0.61 -7.28
N CYS A 24 -11.11 0.52 -7.79
CA CYS A 24 -10.86 0.71 -9.22
C CYS A 24 -10.97 -0.61 -9.99
N SER A 25 -11.65 -0.57 -11.15
CA SER A 25 -11.67 -1.73 -12.05
C SER A 25 -10.30 -1.95 -12.72
N PRO A 26 -9.94 -3.20 -13.10
CA PRO A 26 -8.67 -3.48 -13.77
C PRO A 26 -8.44 -2.65 -15.05
N ALA A 27 -9.51 -2.34 -15.79
CA ALA A 27 -9.43 -1.48 -16.96
C ALA A 27 -9.06 -0.03 -16.60
N ALA A 28 -9.64 0.52 -15.53
CA ALA A 28 -9.33 1.86 -15.04
C ALA A 28 -7.87 1.95 -14.56
N ILE A 29 -7.41 0.96 -13.79
CA ILE A 29 -6.02 0.90 -13.29
C ILE A 29 -5.03 0.89 -14.46
N ARG A 30 -5.25 0.03 -15.46
CA ARG A 30 -4.39 -0.03 -16.65
C ARG A 30 -4.37 1.29 -17.41
N TYR A 31 -5.52 1.95 -17.56
CA TYR A 31 -5.61 3.23 -18.23
C TYR A 31 -4.85 4.33 -17.47
N LEU A 32 -5.12 4.52 -16.17
CA LEU A 32 -4.44 5.51 -15.32
C LEU A 32 -2.92 5.36 -15.39
N ARG A 33 -2.44 4.13 -15.23
CA ARG A 33 -1.01 3.82 -15.30
C ARG A 33 -0.40 4.11 -16.67
N LYS A 34 -1.12 3.79 -17.76
CA LYS A 34 -0.66 4.09 -19.13
C LYS A 34 -0.58 5.60 -19.38
N GLN A 35 -1.40 6.40 -18.72
CA GLN A 35 -1.38 7.87 -18.79
C GLN A 35 -0.35 8.51 -17.85
N GLY A 36 0.46 7.71 -17.13
CA GLY A 36 1.49 8.22 -16.22
C GLY A 36 0.95 8.69 -14.86
N VAL A 37 -0.33 8.42 -14.54
CA VAL A 37 -0.88 8.72 -13.22
C VAL A 37 -0.30 7.76 -12.20
N LEU A 38 0.25 8.29 -11.09
CA LEU A 38 0.74 7.48 -9.98
C LEU A 38 -0.44 6.74 -9.33
N TYR A 39 -0.40 5.42 -9.34
CA TYR A 39 -1.47 4.60 -8.79
C TYR A 39 -1.03 3.89 -7.51
N GLY A 40 -1.56 4.32 -6.36
CA GLY A 40 -1.36 3.71 -5.05
C GLY A 40 -2.41 2.62 -4.78
N PRO A 41 -2.04 1.32 -4.82
CA PRO A 41 -3.00 0.23 -4.67
C PRO A 41 -3.51 0.13 -3.23
N GLY A 42 -4.77 -0.29 -3.05
CA GLY A 42 -5.41 -0.37 -1.74
C GLY A 42 -4.61 -1.17 -0.73
N LYS A 43 -4.10 -2.35 -1.13
CA LYS A 43 -3.25 -3.23 -0.30
C LYS A 43 -2.02 -2.57 0.33
N ALA A 44 -1.59 -1.41 -0.17
CA ALA A 44 -0.54 -0.59 0.43
C ALA A 44 -1.11 0.71 1.03
N ALA A 45 -1.95 1.43 0.27
CA ALA A 45 -2.46 2.74 0.67
C ALA A 45 -3.43 2.70 1.87
N ASN A 46 -4.27 1.66 1.96
CA ASN A 46 -5.25 1.49 3.03
C ASN A 46 -4.76 0.60 4.18
N ALA A 47 -3.52 0.10 4.12
CA ALA A 47 -2.94 -0.80 5.12
C ALA A 47 -2.80 -0.16 6.51
N GLY A 48 -2.96 1.17 6.61
CA GLY A 48 -2.92 1.90 7.87
C GLY A 48 -3.95 1.39 8.90
N GLY A 49 -5.15 1.00 8.46
CA GLY A 49 -6.16 0.46 9.38
C GLY A 49 -5.70 -0.84 10.06
N VAL A 50 -5.15 -1.77 9.29
CA VAL A 50 -4.58 -3.03 9.81
C VAL A 50 -3.35 -2.77 10.68
N ALA A 51 -2.53 -1.78 10.32
CA ALA A 51 -1.37 -1.38 11.11
C ALA A 51 -1.79 -0.85 12.50
N ILE A 52 -2.85 -0.03 12.57
CA ILE A 52 -3.40 0.44 13.84
C ILE A 52 -3.91 -0.74 14.68
N SER A 53 -4.64 -1.70 14.10
CA SER A 53 -5.08 -2.89 14.84
C SER A 53 -3.91 -3.69 15.41
N ALA A 54 -2.79 -3.83 14.67
CA ALA A 54 -1.60 -4.50 15.19
C ALA A 54 -0.90 -3.71 16.32
N LEU A 55 -0.92 -2.37 16.25
CA LEU A 55 -0.45 -1.50 17.31
C LEU A 55 -1.33 -1.61 18.56
N GLU A 56 -2.65 -1.66 18.40
CA GLU A 56 -3.62 -1.87 19.48
C GLU A 56 -3.38 -3.20 20.20
N MET A 57 -3.15 -4.30 19.45
CA MET A 57 -2.76 -5.59 20.04
C MET A 57 -1.46 -5.48 20.86
N SER A 58 -0.50 -4.69 20.39
CA SER A 58 0.78 -4.46 21.09
C SER A 58 0.60 -3.65 22.37
N GLN A 59 -0.30 -2.65 22.37
CA GLN A 59 -0.68 -1.89 23.57
C GLN A 59 -1.31 -2.81 24.62
N ASN A 60 -2.28 -3.62 24.21
CA ASN A 60 -2.98 -4.56 25.08
C ASN A 60 -2.01 -5.58 25.70
N SER A 61 -1.08 -6.12 24.91
CA SER A 61 -0.06 -7.04 25.42
C SER A 61 0.90 -6.39 26.44
N GLN A 62 1.22 -5.11 26.27
CA GLN A 62 2.14 -4.37 27.16
C GLN A 62 1.42 -3.74 28.36
N ARG A 63 0.09 -3.70 28.35
CA ARG A 63 -0.74 -2.97 29.33
C ARG A 63 -0.36 -1.48 29.42
N LEU A 64 -0.01 -0.89 28.28
CA LEU A 64 0.35 0.52 28.16
C LEU A 64 -0.59 1.24 27.19
N SER A 65 -0.90 2.48 27.50
CA SER A 65 -1.63 3.39 26.61
C SER A 65 -0.68 4.42 26.04
N TRP A 66 -0.70 4.59 24.73
CA TRP A 66 0.04 5.64 24.02
C TRP A 66 -0.85 6.85 23.79
N SER A 67 -0.23 8.03 23.65
CA SER A 67 -0.96 9.21 23.19
C SER A 67 -1.30 9.10 21.69
N ALA A 68 -2.22 9.94 21.22
CA ALA A 68 -2.58 9.98 19.81
C ALA A 68 -1.38 10.36 18.92
N GLU A 69 -0.51 11.25 19.41
CA GLU A 69 0.70 11.70 18.70
C GLU A 69 1.72 10.57 18.59
N GLU A 70 1.89 9.79 19.65
CA GLU A 70 2.77 8.61 19.62
C GLU A 70 2.22 7.54 18.66
N LEU A 71 0.91 7.29 18.67
CA LEU A 71 0.26 6.37 17.75
C LEU A 71 0.42 6.82 16.29
N GLU A 72 0.23 8.10 16.01
CA GLU A 72 0.40 8.68 14.68
C GLU A 72 1.85 8.57 14.20
N SER A 73 2.82 8.84 15.07
CA SER A 73 4.25 8.69 14.77
C SER A 73 4.58 7.24 14.38
N ARG A 74 4.09 6.27 15.16
CA ARG A 74 4.26 4.84 14.87
C ARG A 74 3.58 4.44 13.56
N LEU A 75 2.37 4.91 13.29
CA LEU A 75 1.68 4.67 12.03
C LEU A 75 2.47 5.23 10.83
N LYS A 76 3.01 6.46 10.94
CA LYS A 76 3.85 7.07 9.91
C LYS A 76 5.09 6.24 9.60
N VAL A 77 5.72 5.64 10.62
CA VAL A 77 6.86 4.72 10.43
C VAL A 77 6.43 3.49 9.62
N VAL A 78 5.30 2.86 9.97
CA VAL A 78 4.78 1.69 9.24
C VAL A 78 4.46 2.04 7.79
N MET A 79 3.75 3.15 7.54
CA MET A 79 3.37 3.56 6.19
C MET A 79 4.59 3.91 5.33
N ARG A 80 5.62 4.56 5.90
CA ARG A 80 6.90 4.81 5.22
C ARG A 80 7.62 3.51 4.87
N ALA A 81 7.59 2.52 5.76
CA ALA A 81 8.19 1.21 5.49
C ALA A 81 7.46 0.49 4.34
N ILE A 82 6.12 0.52 4.33
CA ILE A 82 5.31 -0.04 3.22
C ILE A 82 5.66 0.65 1.90
N HIS A 83 5.67 1.99 1.90
CA HIS A 83 6.03 2.78 0.72
C HIS A 83 7.43 2.43 0.21
N ALA A 84 8.44 2.36 1.10
CA ALA A 84 9.80 2.03 0.74
C ALA A 84 9.91 0.63 0.09
N GLN A 85 9.15 -0.36 0.56
CA GLN A 85 9.11 -1.68 -0.09
C GLN A 85 8.46 -1.61 -1.48
N CYS A 86 7.37 -0.87 -1.63
CA CYS A 86 6.74 -0.67 -2.94
C CYS A 86 7.69 0.02 -3.93
N VAL A 87 8.45 1.02 -3.49
CA VAL A 87 9.46 1.67 -4.33
C VAL A 87 10.57 0.70 -4.70
N LYS A 88 11.10 -0.04 -3.73
CA LYS A 88 12.20 -1.00 -3.93
C LYS A 88 11.88 -2.06 -4.98
N TYR A 89 10.68 -2.64 -4.93
CA TYR A 89 10.29 -3.74 -5.83
C TYR A 89 9.46 -3.30 -7.04
N GLY A 90 8.94 -2.07 -7.02
CA GLY A 90 8.12 -1.49 -8.08
C GLY A 90 8.90 -0.63 -9.07
N LYS A 91 10.17 -0.32 -8.79
CA LYS A 91 11.00 0.50 -9.68
C LYS A 91 11.13 -0.17 -11.05
N ASP A 92 10.74 0.56 -12.09
CA ASP A 92 10.84 0.13 -13.48
C ASP A 92 11.31 1.33 -14.33
N GLY A 93 12.59 1.31 -14.72
CA GLY A 93 13.25 2.46 -15.32
C GLY A 93 13.15 3.72 -14.44
N GLY A 94 12.53 4.78 -14.99
CA GLY A 94 12.31 6.07 -14.33
C GLY A 94 10.98 6.21 -13.58
N GLN A 95 10.14 5.17 -13.55
CA GLN A 95 8.82 5.22 -12.90
C GLN A 95 8.70 4.13 -11.81
N ILE A 96 7.73 4.31 -10.91
CA ILE A 96 7.43 3.35 -9.84
C ILE A 96 6.07 2.73 -10.08
N ASP A 97 6.05 1.42 -10.33
CA ASP A 97 4.84 0.61 -10.34
C ASP A 97 4.55 0.11 -8.91
N TYR A 98 3.78 0.90 -8.16
CA TYR A 98 3.38 0.54 -6.79
C TYR A 98 2.52 -0.72 -6.72
N LEU A 99 1.78 -1.08 -7.77
CA LEU A 99 0.97 -2.31 -7.78
C LEU A 99 1.89 -3.54 -7.85
N LYS A 100 2.87 -3.53 -8.76
CA LYS A 100 3.92 -4.55 -8.83
C LYS A 100 4.72 -4.60 -7.52
N GLY A 101 5.17 -3.44 -7.04
CA GLY A 101 5.95 -3.32 -5.81
C GLY A 101 5.24 -3.91 -4.60
N ALA A 102 3.97 -3.56 -4.38
CA ALA A 102 3.19 -4.07 -3.26
C ALA A 102 2.97 -5.60 -3.33
N ASN A 103 2.71 -6.13 -4.52
CA ASN A 103 2.53 -7.58 -4.71
C ASN A 103 3.82 -8.35 -4.42
N ILE A 104 4.95 -7.91 -4.98
CA ILE A 104 6.25 -8.56 -4.78
C ILE A 104 6.66 -8.47 -3.31
N ALA A 105 6.56 -7.29 -2.69
CA ALA A 105 6.89 -7.07 -1.29
C ALA A 105 6.09 -8.00 -0.36
N GLY A 106 4.77 -8.01 -0.53
CA GLY A 106 3.88 -8.81 0.31
C GLY A 106 4.12 -10.31 0.13
N PHE A 107 4.21 -10.77 -1.12
CA PHE A 107 4.47 -12.18 -1.41
C PHE A 107 5.81 -12.65 -0.85
N ARG A 108 6.88 -11.89 -1.06
CA ARG A 108 8.22 -12.25 -0.62
C ARG A 108 8.30 -12.42 0.89
N LYS A 109 7.69 -11.50 1.66
CA LYS A 109 7.68 -11.60 3.13
C LYS A 109 7.01 -12.88 3.62
N VAL A 110 5.91 -13.29 2.99
CA VAL A 110 5.21 -14.53 3.35
C VAL A 110 5.99 -15.75 2.89
N ALA A 111 6.53 -15.74 1.67
CA ALA A 111 7.32 -16.85 1.13
C ALA A 111 8.60 -17.10 1.96
N GLU A 112 9.32 -16.05 2.35
CA GLU A 112 10.50 -16.16 3.22
C GLU A 112 10.15 -16.77 4.58
N ALA A 113 9.01 -16.38 5.16
CA ALA A 113 8.52 -17.00 6.38
C ALA A 113 8.18 -18.48 6.16
N MET A 114 7.41 -18.83 5.14
CA MET A 114 7.06 -20.23 4.85
C MET A 114 8.31 -21.11 4.66
N LEU A 115 9.33 -20.62 3.96
CA LEU A 115 10.60 -21.34 3.81
C LEU A 115 11.34 -21.55 5.14
N ALA A 116 11.30 -20.56 6.03
CA ALA A 116 11.96 -20.63 7.34
C ALA A 116 11.25 -21.60 8.31
N TYR A 117 9.92 -21.69 8.25
CA TYR A 117 9.14 -22.62 9.09
C TYR A 117 9.13 -24.06 8.53
N GLY A 118 9.63 -24.28 7.31
CA GLY A 118 9.70 -25.59 6.68
C GLY A 118 8.33 -26.09 6.19
N VAL A 119 8.24 -27.39 5.89
CA VAL A 119 6.98 -28.03 5.53
C VAL A 119 6.21 -28.32 6.83
N VAL A 120 5.09 -27.62 7.02
CA VAL A 120 4.14 -27.78 8.13
C VAL A 120 2.87 -28.46 7.65
#